data_AF-A0AAU6ERW2-F1
#
_entry.id   AF-A0AAU6ERW2-F1
#
_cell.length_a   1.000
_cell.length_b   1.000
_cell.length_c   1.000
_cell.angle_alpha   90.00
_cell.angle_beta   90.00
_cell.angle_gamma   90.00
#
_symmetry.space_group_name_H-M   'P 1'
#
loop_
_entity.id
_entity.type
_entity.pdbx_description
1 polymer ?
#
loop_
_entity_poly.entity_id
_entity_poly.type
_entity_poly.pdbx_seq_one_letter_code
_entity_poly.pdbx_strand_id
1 'polypeptide(L)' 'MTQDSEPLPDSAPEGVRRPVRCRMCGRPLKGKASRKTGLGPACDAKLHPGAGPEIRTRRHEVTQDPLPGVEG' A
#
# COMPACT_ATOMS: atom_id res chain seq x y z
N MET A 1 -8.60 -30.13 33.63
CA MET A 1 -7.71 -28.97 33.73
C MET A 1 -8.20 -27.95 32.72
N THR A 2 -8.96 -26.96 33.16
CA THR A 2 -9.48 -25.87 32.31
C THR A 2 -8.31 -24.99 31.91
N GLN A 3 -8.06 -24.85 30.62
CA GLN A 3 -7.09 -23.89 30.10
C GLN A 3 -7.75 -22.52 30.10
N ASP A 4 -7.30 -21.68 31.03
CA ASP A 4 -7.67 -20.29 31.20
C ASP A 4 -7.23 -19.50 29.95
N SER A 5 -8.19 -18.81 29.36
CA SER A 5 -8.02 -18.05 28.12
C SER A 5 -7.20 -16.80 28.43
N GLU A 6 -5.91 -16.82 28.13
CA GLU A 6 -5.03 -15.65 28.27
C GLU A 6 -5.61 -14.47 27.47
N PRO A 7 -5.90 -13.32 28.10
CA PRO A 7 -6.37 -12.14 27.38
C PRO A 7 -5.21 -11.55 26.56
N LEU A 8 -5.41 -11.45 25.24
CA LEU A 8 -4.48 -10.78 24.32
C LEU A 8 -4.14 -9.36 24.83
N PRO A 9 -2.88 -8.92 24.68
CA PRO A 9 -2.43 -7.65 25.22
C PRO A 9 -3.19 -6.47 24.58
N ASP A 10 -3.82 -5.71 25.48
CA ASP A 10 -4.16 -4.29 25.40
C ASP A 10 -4.03 -3.67 23.99
N SER A 11 -5.14 -3.71 23.24
CA SER A 11 -5.29 -2.97 22.00
C SER A 11 -4.98 -1.50 22.26
N ALA A 12 -3.82 -1.03 21.78
CA ALA A 12 -3.34 0.34 21.91
C ALA A 12 -4.47 1.37 21.69
N PRO A 13 -4.47 2.50 22.42
CA PRO A 13 -5.61 3.42 22.47
C PRO A 13 -6.05 3.85 21.07
N GLU A 14 -7.24 3.39 20.68
CA GLU A 14 -7.96 3.77 19.48
C GLU A 14 -8.38 5.24 19.55
N GLY A 15 -7.44 6.18 19.43
CA GLY A 15 -7.79 7.60 19.57
C GLY A 15 -6.78 8.57 18.99
N VAL A 16 -5.49 8.22 18.99
CA VAL A 16 -4.45 9.11 18.46
C VAL A 16 -3.76 8.42 17.30
N ARG A 17 -4.36 8.53 16.11
CA ARG A 17 -3.66 8.09 14.89
C ARG A 17 -2.37 8.89 14.76
N ARG A 18 -1.24 8.21 14.94
CA ARG A 18 0.09 8.82 14.79
C ARG A 18 0.16 9.54 13.43
N PRO A 19 0.72 10.77 13.39
CA PRO A 19 0.79 11.52 12.14
C PRO A 19 1.66 10.75 11.14
N VAL A 20 1.06 10.42 9.99
CA VAL A 20 1.79 9.78 8.89
C VAL A 20 2.82 10.77 8.36
N ARG A 21 4.06 10.32 8.19
CA ARG A 21 5.18 11.15 7.70
C ARG A 21 5.59 10.73 6.29
N CYS A 22 6.11 11.68 5.53
CA CYS A 22 6.70 11.41 4.23
C CYS A 22 7.94 10.53 4.38
N ARG A 23 8.01 9.43 3.63
CA ARG A 23 9.19 8.54 3.63
C ARG A 23 10.46 9.18 3.04
N MET A 24 10.31 10.21 2.20
CA MET A 24 11.44 10.92 1.58
C MET A 24 11.99 12.05 2.45
N CYS A 25 11.12 12.89 3.03
CA CYS A 25 11.55 14.12 3.72
C CYS A 25 11.13 14.20 5.19
N GLY A 26 10.43 13.21 5.73
CA GLY A 26 10.00 13.15 7.13
C GLY A 26 8.86 14.10 7.52
N ARG A 27 8.43 15.01 6.63
CA ARG A 27 7.37 15.98 6.93
C ARG A 27 6.01 15.31 7.14
N PRO A 28 5.16 15.82 8.06
CA PRO A 28 3.83 15.25 8.30
C PRO A 28 2.93 15.43 7.07
N LEU A 29 2.22 14.36 6.71
CA LEU A 29 1.32 14.31 5.56
C LEU A 29 -0.09 14.75 5.98
N LYS A 30 -0.56 15.83 5.38
CA LYS A 30 -1.90 16.40 5.66
C LYS A 30 -2.99 15.78 4.77
N GLY A 31 -2.69 15.52 3.50
CA GLY A 31 -3.66 15.01 2.52
C GLY A 31 -3.91 13.49 2.61
N LYS A 32 -5.15 13.05 2.37
CA LYS A 32 -5.50 11.60 2.30
C LYS A 32 -4.69 10.87 1.22
N ALA A 33 -4.56 11.46 0.03
CA ALA A 33 -3.77 10.89 -1.08
C ALA A 33 -2.31 10.67 -0.66
N SER A 34 -1.67 11.70 -0.11
CA SER A 34 -0.30 11.60 0.42
C SER A 34 -0.17 10.53 1.51
N ARG A 35 -1.14 10.43 2.43
CA ARG A 35 -1.14 9.37 3.46
C ARG A 35 -1.23 7.97 2.86
N LYS A 36 -1.97 7.80 1.76
CA LYS A 36 -2.11 6.52 1.06
C LYS A 36 -0.80 6.08 0.39
N THR A 37 -0.06 7.01 -0.22
CA THR A 37 1.22 6.71 -0.87
C THR A 37 2.42 6.76 0.09
N GLY A 38 2.28 7.40 1.25
CA GLY A 38 3.37 7.64 2.20
C GLY A 38 4.35 8.74 1.74
N LEU A 39 3.96 9.52 0.74
CA LEU A 39 4.79 10.54 0.11
C LEU A 39 4.07 11.90 0.07
N GLY A 40 4.79 12.97 0.43
CA GLY A 40 4.28 14.33 0.29
C GLY A 40 4.20 14.72 -1.19
N PRO A 41 3.31 15.63 -1.59
CA PRO A 41 3.03 15.92 -3.01
C PRO A 41 4.28 16.32 -3.80
N ALA A 42 5.19 17.10 -3.20
CA ALA A 42 6.45 17.47 -3.82
C ALA A 42 7.47 16.33 -3.93
N CYS A 43 7.39 15.31 -3.06
CA CYS A 43 8.26 14.13 -3.12
C CYS A 43 7.68 13.04 -4.03
N ASP A 44 6.36 12.90 -4.03
CA ASP A 44 5.60 12.01 -4.91
C ASP A 44 5.80 12.41 -6.38
N ALA A 45 5.69 13.72 -6.70
CA ALA A 45 5.95 14.23 -8.06
C ALA A 45 7.38 13.98 -8.57
N LYS A 46 8.37 13.86 -7.68
CA LYS A 46 9.75 13.52 -8.04
C LYS A 46 9.91 12.04 -8.40
N LEU A 47 9.13 11.17 -7.77
CA LEU A 47 9.19 9.73 -7.95
C LEU A 47 8.22 9.23 -9.04
N HIS A 48 7.12 9.96 -9.23
CA HIS A 48 6.11 9.70 -10.25
C HIS A 48 5.88 10.95 -11.11
N PRO A 49 6.90 11.39 -11.88
CA PRO A 49 6.70 12.42 -12.88
C PRO A 49 5.84 11.83 -14.02
N GLY A 50 4.52 11.81 -13.85
CA GLY A 50 3.60 11.30 -14.88
C GLY A 50 2.45 10.41 -14.40
N ALA A 51 1.91 10.62 -13.20
CA ALA A 51 0.64 9.99 -12.80
C ALA A 51 -0.58 10.63 -13.52
N GLY A 52 -0.51 10.73 -14.85
CA GLY A 52 -1.69 10.90 -15.69
C GLY A 52 -2.46 9.58 -15.78
N PRO A 53 -3.78 9.59 -16.06
CA PRO A 53 -4.53 8.35 -16.23
C PRO A 53 -4.21 7.71 -17.60
N GLU A 54 -3.02 7.15 -17.74
CA GLU A 54 -2.59 6.40 -18.93
C GLU A 54 -2.75 4.87 -18.69
N ILE A 55 -3.89 4.46 -18.13
CA ILE A 55 -4.27 3.03 -18.10
C ILE A 55 -5.69 2.91 -18.65
N ARG A 56 -5.85 3.25 -19.93
CA ARG A 56 -6.73 2.43 -20.77
C ARG A 56 -5.84 1.37 -21.38
N THR A 57 -5.57 0.33 -20.60
CA THR A 57 -5.07 -0.93 -21.16
C THR A 57 -6.06 -1.34 -22.24
N ARG A 58 -5.73 -1.09 -23.50
CA ARG A 58 -6.33 -1.81 -24.62
C ARG A 58 -6.07 -3.27 -24.29
N ARG A 59 -7.10 -3.98 -23.82
CA ARG A 59 -6.97 -5.35 -23.31
C ARG A 59 -6.36 -6.16 -24.45
N HIS A 60 -5.07 -6.44 -24.35
CA HIS A 60 -4.38 -7.25 -25.33
C HIS A 60 -4.71 -8.68 -24.97
N GLU A 61 -5.52 -9.33 -25.80
CA GLU A 61 -5.82 -10.74 -25.66
C GLU A 61 -4.58 -11.51 -26.12
N VAL A 62 -3.75 -11.93 -25.16
CA VAL A 62 -2.54 -12.71 -25.42
C VAL A 62 -2.84 -14.17 -25.10
N THR A 63 -2.59 -15.05 -26.07
CA THR A 63 -2.60 -16.49 -25.88
C THR A 63 -1.31 -16.89 -25.17
N GLN A 64 -1.41 -17.40 -23.95
CA GLN A 64 -0.29 -17.96 -23.20
C GLN A 64 -0.02 -19.38 -23.69
N ASP A 65 1.25 -19.69 -23.99
CA ASP A 65 1.69 -21.05 -24.27
C ASP A 65 1.71 -21.86 -22.97
N PRO A 66 1.22 -23.12 -22.94
CA PRO A 66 1.27 -23.94 -21.75
C PRO A 66 2.71 -24.19 -21.30
N LEU A 67 2.94 -24.11 -19.99
CA LEU A 67 4.26 -24.40 -19.41
C LEU A 67 4.59 -25.89 -19.61
N PRO A 68 5.78 -26.24 -20.14
CA PRO A 68 6.16 -27.63 -20.28
C PRO A 68 6.35 -28.27 -18.90
N GLY A 69 5.72 -29.44 -18.69
CA GLY A 69 5.85 -30.23 -17.44
C GLY A 69 4.65 -30.19 -16.50
N VAL A 70 3.50 -29.65 -16.92
CA VAL A 70 2.24 -29.73 -16.16
C VAL A 70 1.39 -30.98 -16.49
N GLU A 71 1.87 -31.83 -17.39
CA GLU A 71 1.31 -33.18 -17.59
C GLU A 71 2.02 -34.16 -16.63
N GLY A 72 1.35 -34.46 -15.52
CA GLY A 72 1.76 -35.47 -14.54
C GLY A 72 0.69 -35.69 -13.49
#